data_AF-A0A7X7C7L5-F1
#
_entry.id   AF-A0A7X7C7L5-F1
#
_cell.length_a   1.000
_cell.length_b   1.000
_cell.length_c   1.000
_cell.angle_alpha   90.00
_cell.angle_beta   90.00
_cell.angle_gamma   90.00
#
_symmetry.space_group_name_H-M   'P 1'
#
loop_
_entity.id
_entity.type
_entity.pdbx_description
1 polymer ?
#
loop_
_entity_poly.entity_id
_entity_poly.type
_entity_poly.pdbx_seq_one_letter_code
_entity_poly.pdbx_strand_id
1 'polypeptide(L)' 'YPVSILIDTFGTGKISDEKISELVSKNFDLRPAAMINMLDLRRPIFRKTAAYGHFGRNDPDFTWERTDKAEILRKEAGL' A
#
# COMPACT_ATOMS: atom_id res chain seq x y z
N TYR A 1 -14.49 1.81 8.11
CA TYR A 1 -13.57 0.87 7.44
C TYR A 1 -14.10 0.67 6.02
N PRO A 2 -13.28 0.38 4.98
CA PRO A 2 -13.83 0.05 3.66
C PRO A 2 -14.86 -1.09 3.73
N VAL A 3 -15.83 -1.07 2.81
CA VAL A 3 -16.89 -2.10 2.73
C VAL A 3 -16.32 -3.43 2.20
N SER A 4 -15.34 -3.37 1.29
CA SER A 4 -14.69 -4.55 0.72
C SER A 4 -13.23 -4.30 0.37
N ILE A 5 -12.42 -5.37 0.37
CA ILE A 5 -11.03 -5.40 -0.10
C ILE A 5 -10.89 -6.65 -0.97
N LEU A 6 -10.66 -6.45 -2.27
CA LEU A 6 -10.49 -7.50 -3.27
C LEU A 6 -9.08 -7.43 -3.84
N ILE A 7 -8.45 -8.59 -4.00
CA ILE A 7 -7.14 -8.76 -4.62
C ILE A 7 -7.29 -9.73 -5.79
N ASP A 8 -6.58 -9.47 -6.87
CA ASP A 8 -6.42 -10.37 -8.02
C ASP A 8 -4.93 -10.40 -8.37
N THR A 9 -4.30 -11.57 -8.22
CA THR A 9 -2.88 -11.74 -8.57
C THR A 9 -2.66 -12.21 -10.01
N PHE A 10 -3.72 -12.37 -10.80
CA PHE A 10 -3.67 -12.87 -12.18
C PHE A 10 -2.91 -14.20 -12.29
N GLY A 11 -3.02 -15.06 -11.27
CA GLY A 11 -2.36 -16.37 -11.20
C GLY A 11 -0.88 -16.34 -10.83
N THR A 12 -0.34 -15.19 -10.42
CA THR A 12 1.09 -15.05 -10.03
C THR A 12 1.33 -15.11 -8.52
N GLY A 13 0.27 -15.17 -7.71
CA GLY A 13 0.35 -15.23 -6.25
C GLY A 13 1.07 -16.49 -5.75
N LYS A 14 1.90 -16.32 -4.71
CA LYS A 14 2.53 -17.44 -3.98
C LYS A 14 1.62 -18.04 -2.89
N ILE A 15 0.56 -17.32 -2.55
CA ILE A 15 -0.51 -17.69 -1.61
C ILE A 15 -1.83 -17.24 -2.25
N SER A 16 -2.99 -17.66 -1.70
CA SER A 16 -4.28 -17.30 -2.28
C SER A 16 -4.58 -15.80 -2.16
N ASP A 17 -5.39 -15.28 -3.08
CA ASP A 17 -5.78 -13.86 -3.10
C ASP A 17 -6.58 -13.46 -1.85
N GLU A 18 -7.35 -14.38 -1.28
CA GLU A 18 -8.04 -14.20 0.00
C GLU A 18 -7.02 -14.00 1.12
N LYS A 19 -5.94 -14.80 1.13
CA LYS A 19 -4.90 -14.67 2.15
C LYS A 19 -4.16 -13.34 2.00
N ILE A 20 -3.93 -12.87 0.78
CA ILE A 20 -3.34 -11.55 0.53
C ILE A 20 -4.30 -10.45 1.03
N SER A 21 -5.61 -10.56 0.77
CA SER A 21 -6.61 -9.61 1.26
C SER A 21 -6.66 -9.54 2.80
N GLU A 22 -6.54 -10.69 3.49
CA GLU A 22 -6.39 -10.74 4.95
C GLU A 22 -5.12 -10.00 5.42
N LEU A 23 -3.98 -10.26 4.78
CA LEU A 23 -2.72 -9.61 5.11
C LEU A 23 -2.77 -8.09 4.87
N VAL A 24 -3.42 -7.65 3.79
CA VAL A 24 -3.68 -6.23 3.52
C VAL A 24 -4.53 -5.63 4.63
N SER A 25 -5.65 -6.28 4.98
CA SER A 25 -6.55 -5.82 6.05
C SER A 25 -5.86 -5.72 7.40
N LYS A 26 -4.91 -6.62 7.68
CA LYS A 26 -4.16 -6.64 8.94
C LYS A 26 -3.04 -5.61 9.02
N ASN A 27 -2.35 -5.36 7.90
CA ASN A 27 -1.12 -4.55 7.88
C ASN A 27 -1.34 -3.11 7.41
N PHE A 28 -2.51 -2.80 6.84
CA PHE A 28 -2.87 -1.48 6.33
C PHE A 28 -4.21 -1.04 6.91
N ASP A 29 -4.21 0.04 7.69
CA ASP A 29 -5.44 0.67 8.14
C ASP A 29 -6.00 1.59 7.04
N LEU A 30 -6.96 1.06 6.29
CA LEU A 30 -7.55 1.71 5.12
C LEU A 30 -8.66 2.73 5.47
N ARG A 31 -8.79 3.14 6.74
CA ARG A 31 -9.65 4.28 7.10
C ARG A 31 -9.02 5.59 6.58
N PRO A 32 -9.79 6.57 6.09
CA PRO A 32 -9.23 7.79 5.50
C PRO A 32 -8.22 8.52 6.41
N ALA A 33 -8.55 8.69 7.70
CA ALA A 33 -7.65 9.34 8.65
C ALA A 33 -6.37 8.53 8.91
N ALA A 34 -6.48 7.19 8.93
CA ALA A 34 -5.33 6.33 9.15
C ALA A 34 -4.41 6.29 7.93
N MET A 35 -4.94 6.29 6.71
CA MET A 35 -4.15 6.43 5.49
C MET A 35 -3.40 7.76 5.44
N ILE A 36 -4.05 8.86 5.81
CA ILE A 36 -3.40 10.19 5.91
C ILE A 36 -2.19 10.13 6.84
N ASN A 37 -2.33 9.47 7.99
CA ASN A 37 -1.25 9.33 8.97
C ASN A 37 -0.15 8.36 8.51
N MET A 38 -0.53 7.19 8.00
CA MET A 38 0.38 6.14 7.54
C MET A 38 1.28 6.63 6.39
N LEU A 39 0.72 7.43 5.50
CA LEU A 39 1.43 7.99 4.34
C LEU A 39 1.93 9.42 4.58
N ASP A 40 1.75 9.98 5.77
CA ASP A 40 2.19 11.34 6.11
C ASP A 40 1.81 12.39 5.04
N LEU A 41 0.50 12.47 4.72
CA LEU A 41 -0.02 13.21 3.56
C LEU A 41 -0.31 14.69 3.83
N ARG A 42 -0.33 15.14 5.10
CA ARG A 42 -0.64 16.54 5.47
C ARG A 42 0.60 17.44 5.32
N ARG A 43 1.17 17.45 4.12
CA ARG A 43 2.39 18.18 3.74
C ARG A 43 2.26 18.76 2.33
N PRO A 44 3.00 19.81 1.96
CA PRO A 44 2.94 20.43 0.64
C PRO A 44 3.69 19.61 -0.44
N ILE A 45 3.32 18.34 -0.64
CA ILE A 45 4.06 17.38 -1.49
C ILE A 45 3.48 17.18 -2.90
N PHE A 46 2.21 17.56 -3.12
CA PHE A 46 1.47 17.15 -4.31
C PHE A 46 1.85 17.89 -5.61
N ARG A 47 2.51 19.06 -5.53
CA ARG A 47 2.89 19.81 -6.74
C ARG A 47 3.79 18.98 -7.67
N LYS A 48 4.66 18.14 -7.11
CA LYS A 48 5.59 17.29 -7.86
C LYS A 48 4.89 16.17 -8.64
N THR A 49 3.67 15.76 -8.24
CA THR A 49 2.92 14.68 -8.91
C THR A 49 2.10 15.19 -10.09
N ALA A 50 1.93 16.50 -10.26
CA ALA A 50 1.09 17.12 -11.29
C ALA A 50 1.63 16.93 -12.73
N ALA A 51 2.85 16.41 -12.88
CA ALA A 51 3.44 16.03 -14.16
C ALA A 51 4.23 14.73 -14.00
N TYR A 52 4.38 14.00 -15.11
CA TYR A 52 5.15 12.75 -15.20
C TYR A 52 4.62 11.60 -14.32
N GLY A 53 3.34 11.67 -13.93
CA GLY A 53 2.67 10.61 -13.16
C GLY A 53 2.90 10.67 -11.66
N HIS A 54 1.97 10.05 -10.92
CA HIS A 54 1.98 9.96 -9.46
C HIS A 54 2.77 8.76 -8.93
N PHE A 55 2.95 7.72 -9.76
CA PHE A 55 3.49 6.42 -9.37
C PHE A 55 4.78 6.07 -10.13
N GLY A 56 5.58 5.17 -9.56
CA GLY A 56 6.80 4.64 -10.20
C GLY A 56 8.00 5.61 -10.15
N ARG A 57 7.96 6.58 -9.24
CA ARG A 57 8.97 7.64 -9.12
C ARG A 57 9.60 7.59 -7.73
N ASN A 58 10.92 7.43 -7.66
CA ASN A 58 11.64 7.41 -6.40
C ASN A 58 11.90 8.84 -5.90
N ASP A 59 10.89 9.48 -5.31
CA ASP A 59 10.98 10.77 -4.62
C ASP A 59 10.69 10.55 -3.12
N PRO A 60 11.52 11.06 -2.19
CA PRO A 60 11.32 10.89 -0.75
C PRO A 60 9.95 11.36 -0.22
N ASP A 61 9.31 12.29 -0.92
CA ASP A 61 7.97 12.80 -0.57
C ASP A 61 6.85 11.83 -0.93
N PHE A 62 7.08 10.91 -1.87
CA PHE A 62 6.09 9.93 -2.34
C PHE A 62 6.14 8.70 -1.44
N THR A 63 5.60 8.88 -0.23
CA THR A 63 5.57 7.84 0.81
C THR A 63 4.86 6.56 0.38
N TRP A 64 3.92 6.63 -0.58
CA TRP A 64 3.24 5.48 -1.17
C TRP A 64 4.13 4.61 -2.07
N GLU A 65 5.29 5.10 -2.49
CA GLU A 65 6.28 4.32 -3.26
C GLU A 65 7.23 3.51 -2.35
N ARG A 66 7.15 3.70 -1.02
CA ARG A 66 7.99 2.96 -0.07
C ARG A 66 7.53 1.50 -0.02
N THR A 67 8.51 0.60 0.06
CA THR A 67 8.29 -0.86 0.20
C THR A 67 8.56 -1.33 1.64
N ASP A 68 8.36 -0.46 2.62
CA ASP A 68 8.65 -0.68 4.04
C ASP A 68 7.81 -1.80 4.68
N LYS A 69 6.67 -2.16 4.08
CA LYS A 69 5.84 -3.29 4.51
C LYS A 69 6.17 -4.62 3.80
N ALA A 70 7.06 -4.64 2.82
CA ALA A 70 7.33 -5.86 2.04
C ALA A 70 7.83 -7.02 2.92
N GLU A 71 8.74 -6.73 3.86
CA GLU A 71 9.33 -7.76 4.73
C GLU A 71 8.32 -8.33 5.73
N ILE A 72 7.49 -7.49 6.34
CA ILE A 72 6.46 -7.99 7.27
C ILE A 72 5.41 -8.81 6.54
N LEU A 73 5.01 -8.40 5.32
CA LEU A 73 4.07 -9.17 4.50
C LEU A 73 4.67 -10.54 4.11
N ARG A 74 5.95 -10.57 3.72
CA ARG A 74 6.66 -11.82 3.40
C ARG A 74 6.68 -12.77 4.60
N LYS A 75 7.08 -12.25 5.77
CA LYS A 75 7.14 -13.03 7.02
C LYS A 75 5.77 -13.59 7.41
N GLU A 76 4.72 -12.77 7.36
CA GLU A 76 3.36 -13.20 7.71
C GLU A 76 2.74 -14.14 6.68
N ALA A 77 3.21 -14.10 5.43
CA ALA A 77 2.89 -15.09 4.40
C ALA A 77 3.64 -16.42 4.57
N GLY A 78 4.65 -16.48 5.45
CA GLY A 78 5.48 -17.68 5.66
C GLY A 78 6.49 -17.94 4.53
N LEU A 79 6.97 -16.89 3.86
CA LEU A 79 7.84 -16.96 2.68
C LEU A 79 9.26 -16.46 2.91
#